data_AF-A0A8T9BLM3-F1
#
_entry.id   AF-A0A8T9BLM3-F1
#
_cell.length_a   1.000
_cell.length_b   1.000
_cell.length_c   1.000
_cell.angle_alpha   90.00
_cell.angle_beta   90.00
_cell.angle_gamma   90.00
#
_symmetry.space_group_name_H-M   'P 1'
#
loop_
_entity.id
_entity.type
_entity.pdbx_description
1 polymer ?
#
loop_
_entity_poly.entity_id
_entity_poly.type
_entity_poly.pdbx_seq_one_letter_code
_entity_poly.pdbx_strand_id
1 'polypeptide(L)'
;MFIAHLLQSYRSPTPFYFCHIVLPHTIPESSIRSTMLDVFDFLVEKGGNPEKIKESQRRRYAPEEAVDEVIALYEDHRRTQYSVSQTNTKINEIQKQIGAKKKAKEDADDLLEQKVELEKEKKGLIESAAAKDVVLKKKIGTIGNIVHDSVPLNDNEDFNAELRTWHPEGVKVEKKDVLSHHEVLTRLDGYDPERGVKVVGHRGYFLRKWGVFLNQALINYGLEFLDSKGYTPLQTPQFMLKEYMAKTAQLEQFDEELYKVVDGDAHNDKYLIATSEQPISAFHADEWLVAKDLPIKYAGFSSCYRREAGSHGRDAWGIFRVHQFEKVEQFVLTDPEKSWETFDEMIAISEEFYKSLGVPYRVVAIVSGALNNAAAKKFDLEAWFPFQGEYKELVSCSNCTDYQSRALEIRYGAKLQTEIRKKYVHALNSTLCATERALCCLLENFQTEDGFNVPEPLRKYMPGAPEFIPFTKELPKDTTSQKAKGKVEKAPKPKVAPVGAGATGAVDDKLKDLKV
;
A
#
# COMPACT_ATOMS: atom_id res chain seq x y z
N MET A 1 -61.52 -34.37 41.22
CA MET A 1 -62.13 -33.57 40.13
C MET A 1 -61.05 -32.65 39.58
N PHE A 2 -60.77 -32.57 38.27
CA PHE A 2 -61.29 -33.36 37.14
C PHE A 2 -60.13 -33.70 36.16
N ILE A 3 -60.33 -34.68 35.28
CA ILE A 3 -59.27 -35.21 34.39
C ILE A 3 -59.48 -34.75 32.93
N ALA A 4 -58.42 -34.28 32.28
CA ALA A 4 -58.14 -34.35 30.84
C ALA A 4 -56.63 -34.05 30.66
N HIS A 5 -55.78 -35.01 30.27
CA HIS A 5 -55.44 -35.36 28.87
C HIS A 5 -54.76 -34.22 28.09
N LEU A 6 -53.59 -34.37 27.46
CA LEU A 6 -52.52 -35.41 27.42
C LEU A 6 -51.24 -34.67 26.88
N LEU A 7 -50.00 -35.17 26.76
CA LEU A 7 -49.43 -36.52 26.61
C LEU A 7 -48.00 -36.63 27.22
N GLN A 8 -47.26 -37.65 26.77
CA GLN A 8 -45.86 -38.05 27.04
C GLN A 8 -44.79 -37.18 26.32
N SER A 9 -43.47 -37.26 26.59
CA SER A 9 -42.71 -37.76 27.78
C SER A 9 -41.19 -37.49 27.61
N TYR A 10 -40.47 -37.26 28.71
CA TYR A 10 -38.99 -37.32 28.75
C TYR A 10 -38.45 -38.73 28.47
N ARG A 11 -37.35 -38.84 27.70
CA ARG A 11 -36.30 -39.89 27.82
C ARG A 11 -35.05 -39.53 27.01
N SER A 12 -33.89 -39.52 27.66
CA SER A 12 -32.59 -39.83 27.03
C SER A 12 -32.29 -41.33 27.28
N PRO A 13 -31.30 -41.99 26.62
CA PRO A 13 -29.88 -41.67 26.82
C PRO A 13 -28.94 -41.83 25.59
N THR A 14 -27.77 -41.18 25.68
CA THR A 14 -26.45 -41.52 25.06
C THR A 14 -26.31 -41.70 23.52
N PRO A 15 -25.20 -41.22 22.91
CA PRO A 15 -25.00 -41.25 21.46
C PRO A 15 -24.42 -42.58 20.94
N PHE A 16 -24.81 -42.96 19.72
CA PHE A 16 -24.08 -43.94 18.92
C PHE A 16 -22.88 -43.27 18.22
N TYR A 17 -21.71 -43.89 18.30
CA TYR A 17 -20.57 -43.53 17.46
C TYR A 17 -20.85 -43.93 16.00
N PHE A 18 -20.93 -42.94 15.11
CA PHE A 18 -20.77 -43.17 13.66
C PHE A 18 -19.42 -42.62 13.22
N CYS A 19 -18.50 -43.54 12.88
CA CYS A 19 -17.23 -43.20 12.29
C CYS A 19 -17.44 -42.78 10.83
N HIS A 20 -17.52 -41.48 10.58
CA HIS A 20 -17.50 -40.96 9.21
C HIS A 20 -16.08 -41.10 8.65
N ILE A 21 -15.90 -42.10 7.79
CA ILE A 21 -14.72 -42.23 6.93
C ILE A 21 -14.68 -41.00 6.02
N VAL A 22 -13.74 -40.09 6.28
CA VAL A 22 -13.50 -38.93 5.42
C VAL A 22 -12.83 -39.42 4.15
N LEU A 23 -13.62 -39.57 3.08
CA LEU A 23 -13.08 -39.72 1.74
C LEU A 23 -12.31 -38.44 1.37
N PRO A 24 -11.10 -38.54 0.80
CA PRO A 24 -10.33 -37.37 0.42
C PRO A 24 -11.08 -36.60 -0.67
N HIS A 25 -11.37 -35.32 -0.43
CA HIS A 25 -11.93 -34.46 -1.47
C HIS A 25 -10.96 -34.38 -2.64
N THR A 26 -11.40 -34.85 -3.80
CA THR A 26 -10.74 -34.59 -5.08
C THR A 26 -10.71 -33.08 -5.30
N ILE A 27 -9.52 -32.48 -5.24
CA ILE A 27 -9.30 -31.06 -5.53
C ILE A 27 -9.81 -30.81 -6.97
N PRO A 28 -10.78 -29.91 -7.19
CA PRO A 28 -11.23 -29.57 -8.54
C PRO A 28 -10.10 -28.89 -9.32
N GLU A 29 -10.12 -28.99 -10.65
CA GLU A 29 -9.17 -28.33 -11.56
C GLU A 29 -9.30 -26.78 -11.61
N SER A 30 -9.95 -26.18 -10.59
CA SER A 30 -10.16 -24.75 -10.43
C SER A 30 -9.09 -24.05 -9.57
N SER A 31 -7.99 -24.72 -9.20
CA SER A 31 -6.97 -24.18 -8.29
C SER A 31 -5.99 -23.19 -8.93
N ILE A 32 -6.34 -22.58 -10.06
CA ILE A 32 -5.70 -21.34 -10.55
C ILE A 32 -6.16 -20.19 -9.65
N ARG A 33 -5.60 -20.13 -8.44
CA ARG A 33 -5.54 -18.89 -7.64
C ARG A 33 -4.80 -17.87 -8.50
N SER A 34 -5.49 -16.82 -8.92
CA SER A 34 -4.91 -15.82 -9.82
C SER A 34 -3.74 -15.07 -9.17
N THR A 35 -2.76 -14.72 -10.00
CA THR A 35 -1.59 -13.91 -9.67
C THR A 35 -1.82 -12.43 -9.97
N MET A 36 -0.94 -11.56 -9.49
CA MET A 36 -1.02 -10.10 -9.70
C MET A 36 -1.08 -9.70 -11.19
N LEU A 37 -0.32 -10.40 -12.05
CA LEU A 37 -0.45 -10.38 -13.51
C LEU A 37 -0.96 -11.74 -14.00
N ASP A 38 -1.60 -11.81 -15.17
CA ASP A 38 -1.98 -13.10 -15.75
C ASP A 38 -0.73 -13.85 -16.22
N VAL A 39 -0.62 -15.15 -15.94
CA VAL A 39 0.46 -15.97 -16.53
C VAL A 39 0.35 -15.99 -18.07
N PHE A 40 -0.86 -15.82 -18.61
CA PHE A 40 -1.09 -15.69 -20.04
C PHE A 40 -0.65 -14.33 -20.64
N ASP A 41 -0.29 -13.33 -19.83
CA ASP A 41 0.29 -12.07 -20.34
C ASP A 41 1.75 -12.24 -20.79
N PHE A 42 2.45 -13.24 -20.22
CA PHE A 42 3.84 -13.60 -20.55
C PHE A 42 3.95 -14.46 -21.82
N LEU A 43 2.84 -14.97 -22.35
CA LEU A 43 2.81 -16.08 -23.30
C LEU A 43 2.18 -15.68 -24.62
N VAL A 44 3.00 -15.54 -25.66
CA VAL A 44 2.56 -15.11 -27.01
C VAL A 44 1.52 -16.06 -27.60
N GLU A 45 1.64 -17.37 -27.36
CA GLU A 45 0.68 -18.38 -27.84
C GLU A 45 -0.63 -18.41 -27.03
N LYS A 46 -0.74 -17.57 -25.98
CA LYS A 46 -1.95 -17.27 -25.20
C LYS A 46 -2.46 -15.84 -25.43
N GLY A 47 -1.94 -15.14 -26.44
CA GLY A 47 -2.28 -13.75 -26.73
C GLY A 47 -1.67 -12.73 -25.77
N GLY A 48 -0.65 -13.14 -24.99
CA GLY A 48 0.15 -12.24 -24.17
C GLY A 48 1.16 -11.42 -24.99
N ASN A 49 1.84 -10.50 -24.31
CA ASN A 49 2.90 -9.67 -24.87
C ASN A 49 4.02 -9.50 -23.82
N PRO A 50 4.95 -10.48 -23.69
CA PRO A 50 6.03 -10.41 -22.72
C PRO A 50 6.97 -9.22 -22.97
N GLU A 51 7.13 -8.75 -24.20
CA GLU A 51 7.95 -7.57 -24.50
C GLU A 51 7.36 -6.28 -23.92
N LYS A 52 6.02 -6.17 -23.78
CA LYS A 52 5.39 -5.08 -23.01
C LYS A 52 5.71 -5.19 -21.52
N ILE A 53 5.82 -6.40 -20.98
CA ILE A 53 6.22 -6.63 -19.57
C ILE A 53 7.69 -6.27 -19.38
N LYS A 54 8.58 -6.68 -20.29
CA LYS A 54 10.01 -6.29 -20.26
C LYS A 54 10.19 -4.79 -20.37
N GLU A 55 9.46 -4.12 -21.26
CA GLU A 55 9.47 -2.65 -21.34
C GLU A 55 8.99 -2.00 -20.03
N SER A 56 7.94 -2.55 -19.40
CA SER A 56 7.50 -2.08 -18.08
C SER A 56 8.56 -2.29 -17.00
N GLN A 57 9.29 -3.41 -17.01
CA GLN A 57 10.41 -3.67 -16.08
C GLN A 57 11.56 -2.69 -16.32
N ARG A 58 11.99 -2.49 -17.58
CA ARG A 58 13.01 -1.48 -17.96
C ARG A 58 12.64 -0.08 -17.48
N ARG A 59 11.37 0.33 -17.65
CA ARG A 59 10.88 1.64 -17.16
C ARG A 59 10.87 1.73 -15.63
N ARG A 60 10.66 0.64 -14.92
CA ARG A 60 10.80 0.55 -13.44
C ARG A 60 12.25 0.38 -12.96
N TYR A 61 13.24 0.42 -13.84
CA TYR A 61 14.66 0.10 -13.54
C TYR A 61 14.84 -1.30 -12.92
N ALA A 62 13.88 -2.20 -13.15
CA ALA A 62 13.84 -3.56 -12.63
C ALA A 62 14.34 -4.58 -13.68
N PRO A 63 14.87 -5.75 -13.27
CA PRO A 63 15.38 -6.77 -14.19
C PRO A 63 14.32 -7.25 -15.20
N GLU A 64 14.67 -7.29 -16.49
CA GLU A 64 13.79 -7.81 -17.55
C GLU A 64 13.89 -9.34 -17.69
N GLU A 65 15.01 -9.92 -17.26
CA GLU A 65 15.27 -11.35 -17.20
C GLU A 65 14.25 -12.07 -16.30
N ALA A 66 13.67 -11.35 -15.34
CA ALA A 66 12.57 -11.83 -14.50
C ALA A 66 11.35 -12.29 -15.33
N VAL A 67 11.12 -11.71 -16.50
CA VAL A 67 10.04 -12.10 -17.43
C VAL A 67 10.36 -13.43 -18.11
N ASP A 68 11.61 -13.62 -18.55
CA ASP A 68 12.06 -14.87 -19.17
C ASP A 68 12.14 -16.02 -18.15
N GLU A 69 12.51 -15.73 -16.89
CA GLU A 69 12.40 -16.67 -15.76
C GLU A 69 10.95 -17.15 -15.55
N VAL A 70 9.95 -16.26 -15.60
CA VAL A 70 8.52 -16.66 -15.49
C VAL A 70 8.12 -17.60 -16.63
N ILE A 71 8.54 -17.30 -17.86
CA ILE A 71 8.24 -18.14 -19.03
C ILE A 71 8.89 -19.53 -18.87
N ALA A 72 10.15 -19.59 -18.43
CA ALA A 72 10.86 -20.85 -18.19
C ALA A 72 10.24 -21.69 -17.05
N LEU A 73 9.83 -21.05 -15.95
CA LEU A 73 9.14 -21.69 -14.83
C LEU A 73 7.75 -22.22 -15.25
N TYR A 74 7.02 -21.47 -16.08
CA TYR A 74 5.75 -21.91 -16.63
C TYR A 74 5.91 -23.13 -17.55
N GLU A 75 6.88 -23.14 -18.47
CA GLU A 75 7.10 -24.29 -19.35
C GLU A 75 7.56 -25.55 -18.59
N ASP A 76 8.37 -25.42 -17.54
CA ASP A 76 8.72 -26.57 -16.70
C ASP A 76 7.53 -27.08 -15.87
N HIS A 77 6.68 -26.20 -15.35
CA HIS A 77 5.42 -26.58 -14.71
C HIS A 77 4.47 -27.29 -15.70
N ARG A 78 4.24 -26.69 -16.88
CA ARG A 78 3.42 -27.23 -17.98
C ARG A 78 3.90 -28.60 -18.44
N ARG A 79 5.21 -28.78 -18.62
CA ARG A 79 5.84 -30.08 -18.94
C ARG A 79 5.58 -31.12 -17.86
N THR A 80 5.65 -30.71 -16.58
CA THR A 80 5.38 -31.62 -15.45
C THR A 80 3.91 -32.04 -15.40
N GLN A 81 2.97 -31.10 -15.62
CA GLN A 81 1.54 -31.39 -15.76
C GLN A 81 1.24 -32.31 -16.95
N TYR A 82 1.92 -32.12 -18.09
CA TYR A 82 1.80 -33.03 -19.23
C TYR A 82 2.25 -34.45 -18.88
N SER A 83 3.34 -34.62 -18.13
CA SER A 83 3.77 -35.93 -17.62
C SER A 83 2.74 -36.56 -16.68
N VAL A 84 2.07 -35.79 -15.80
CA VAL A 84 0.94 -36.29 -14.98
C VAL A 84 -0.17 -36.86 -15.87
N SER A 85 -0.54 -36.15 -16.95
CA SER A 85 -1.57 -36.58 -17.90
C SER A 85 -1.16 -37.84 -18.69
N GLN A 86 0.10 -37.92 -19.11
CA GLN A 86 0.65 -39.10 -19.81
C GLN A 86 0.65 -40.33 -18.89
N THR A 87 1.13 -40.19 -17.65
CA THR A 87 1.16 -41.30 -16.67
C THR A 87 -0.26 -41.70 -16.25
N ASN A 88 -1.21 -40.76 -16.16
CA ASN A 88 -2.64 -41.07 -16.00
C ASN A 88 -3.22 -41.87 -17.19
N THR A 89 -2.78 -41.59 -18.42
CA THR A 89 -3.19 -42.34 -19.61
C THR A 89 -2.68 -43.78 -19.56
N LYS A 90 -1.39 -43.99 -19.23
CA LYS A 90 -0.81 -45.34 -19.01
C LYS A 90 -1.58 -46.13 -17.94
N ILE A 91 -1.91 -45.50 -16.81
CA ILE A 91 -2.70 -46.14 -15.73
C ILE A 91 -4.06 -46.61 -16.25
N ASN A 92 -4.76 -45.78 -17.04
CA ASN A 92 -6.04 -46.13 -17.65
C ASN A 92 -5.94 -47.27 -18.68
N GLU A 93 -4.81 -47.40 -19.37
CA GLU A 93 -4.54 -48.51 -20.30
C GLU A 93 -4.25 -49.82 -19.56
N ILE A 94 -3.37 -49.80 -18.56
CA ILE A 94 -3.10 -50.97 -17.71
C ILE A 94 -4.38 -51.39 -16.96
N GLN A 95 -5.19 -50.45 -16.49
CA GLN A 95 -6.47 -50.75 -15.83
C GLN A 95 -7.47 -51.49 -16.76
N LYS A 96 -7.44 -51.22 -18.08
CA LYS A 96 -8.20 -51.98 -19.08
C LYS A 96 -7.61 -53.38 -19.29
N GLN A 97 -6.28 -53.50 -19.36
CA GLN A 97 -5.58 -54.79 -19.53
C GLN A 97 -5.82 -55.73 -18.33
N ILE A 98 -5.74 -55.23 -17.10
CA ILE A 98 -6.12 -55.96 -15.87
C ILE A 98 -7.56 -56.45 -15.96
N GLY A 99 -8.48 -55.59 -16.42
CA GLY A 99 -9.90 -55.95 -16.62
C GLY A 99 -10.10 -57.07 -17.64
N ALA A 100 -9.33 -57.05 -18.74
CA ALA A 100 -9.35 -58.10 -19.76
C ALA A 100 -8.81 -59.43 -19.21
N LYS A 101 -7.62 -59.44 -18.61
CA LYS A 101 -7.02 -60.64 -18.00
C LYS A 101 -7.90 -61.26 -16.92
N LYS A 102 -8.41 -60.46 -15.98
CA LYS A 102 -9.30 -60.97 -14.92
C LYS A 102 -10.63 -61.50 -15.46
N LYS A 103 -11.12 -60.99 -16.59
CA LYS A 103 -12.28 -61.57 -17.32
C LYS A 103 -11.93 -62.90 -18.01
N ALA A 104 -10.71 -63.06 -18.51
CA ALA A 104 -10.18 -64.31 -19.08
C ALA A 104 -9.81 -65.37 -18.01
N LYS A 105 -9.78 -64.98 -16.73
CA LYS A 105 -9.22 -65.76 -15.60
C LYS A 105 -7.70 -65.99 -15.69
N GLU A 106 -7.00 -65.09 -16.36
CA GLU A 106 -5.54 -65.04 -16.42
C GLU A 106 -4.96 -64.29 -15.22
N ASP A 107 -3.74 -64.66 -14.84
CA ASP A 107 -2.96 -63.92 -13.84
C ASP A 107 -2.55 -62.53 -14.35
N ALA A 108 -2.72 -61.52 -13.49
CA ALA A 108 -2.51 -60.11 -13.77
C ALA A 108 -1.64 -59.40 -12.73
N ASP A 109 -0.92 -60.13 -11.87
CA ASP A 109 -0.16 -59.54 -10.78
C ASP A 109 0.98 -58.62 -11.28
N ASP A 110 1.69 -58.99 -12.36
CA ASP A 110 2.64 -58.10 -13.08
C ASP A 110 2.04 -56.71 -13.41
N LEU A 111 0.76 -56.70 -13.84
CA LEU A 111 0.07 -55.48 -14.24
C LEU A 111 -0.42 -54.69 -13.03
N LEU A 112 -0.69 -55.35 -11.90
CA LEU A 112 -1.01 -54.69 -10.63
C LEU A 112 0.23 -54.00 -10.05
N GLU A 113 1.40 -54.65 -10.10
CA GLU A 113 2.66 -54.02 -9.69
C GLU A 113 3.02 -52.82 -10.57
N GLN A 114 2.95 -52.97 -11.91
CA GLN A 114 3.15 -51.86 -12.85
C GLN A 114 2.17 -50.70 -12.59
N LYS A 115 0.90 -51.00 -12.28
CA LYS A 115 -0.07 -49.96 -11.92
C LYS A 115 0.33 -49.23 -10.63
N VAL A 116 0.75 -49.94 -9.58
CA VAL A 116 1.14 -49.35 -8.30
C VAL A 116 2.34 -48.42 -8.46
N GLU A 117 3.35 -48.81 -9.25
CA GLU A 117 4.51 -47.95 -9.50
C GLU A 117 4.14 -46.72 -10.35
N LEU A 118 3.25 -46.83 -11.34
CA LEU A 118 2.73 -45.67 -12.07
C LEU A 118 1.87 -44.73 -11.19
N GLU A 119 1.08 -45.27 -10.25
CA GLU A 119 0.31 -44.45 -9.29
C GLU A 119 1.26 -43.68 -8.34
N LYS A 120 2.39 -44.30 -7.96
CA LYS A 120 3.50 -43.67 -7.21
C LYS A 120 4.26 -42.62 -8.03
N GLU A 121 4.59 -42.90 -9.30
CA GLU A 121 5.17 -41.93 -10.25
C GLU A 121 4.24 -40.72 -10.40
N LYS A 122 2.95 -40.95 -10.68
CA LYS A 122 1.92 -39.91 -10.82
C LYS A 122 1.82 -39.05 -9.56
N LYS A 123 1.87 -39.64 -8.36
CA LYS A 123 1.85 -38.88 -7.10
C LYS A 123 3.06 -37.94 -7.00
N GLY A 124 4.27 -38.45 -7.25
CA GLY A 124 5.49 -37.62 -7.23
C GLY A 124 5.49 -36.50 -8.27
N LEU A 125 4.93 -36.75 -9.46
CA LEU A 125 4.74 -35.73 -10.49
C LEU A 125 3.72 -34.66 -10.10
N ILE A 126 2.63 -35.01 -9.40
CA ILE A 126 1.65 -34.07 -8.86
C ILE A 126 2.28 -33.18 -7.78
N GLU A 127 3.02 -33.77 -6.84
CA GLU A 127 3.72 -33.03 -5.79
C GLU A 127 4.80 -32.09 -6.38
N SER A 128 5.53 -32.55 -7.39
CA SER A 128 6.50 -31.73 -8.15
C SER A 128 5.83 -30.57 -8.90
N ALA A 129 4.68 -30.82 -9.56
CA ALA A 129 3.94 -29.78 -10.27
C ALA A 129 3.39 -28.71 -9.31
N ALA A 130 2.85 -29.12 -8.15
CA ALA A 130 2.38 -28.20 -7.12
C ALA A 130 3.52 -27.32 -6.56
N ALA A 131 4.71 -27.89 -6.33
CA ALA A 131 5.88 -27.11 -5.91
C ALA A 131 6.32 -26.08 -6.97
N LYS A 132 6.31 -26.46 -8.26
CA LYS A 132 6.65 -25.57 -9.38
C LYS A 132 5.65 -24.43 -9.56
N ASP A 133 4.35 -24.70 -9.40
CA ASP A 133 3.29 -23.68 -9.41
C ASP A 133 3.49 -22.62 -8.32
N VAL A 134 3.89 -23.02 -7.10
CA VAL A 134 4.21 -22.08 -6.01
C VAL A 134 5.42 -21.19 -6.35
N VAL A 135 6.48 -21.75 -6.96
CA VAL A 135 7.67 -20.98 -7.37
C VAL A 135 7.33 -20.00 -8.51
N LEU A 136 6.59 -20.47 -9.52
CA LEU A 136 6.09 -19.64 -10.63
C LEU A 136 5.27 -18.46 -10.12
N LYS A 137 4.27 -18.72 -9.26
CA LYS A 137 3.40 -17.68 -8.70
C LYS A 137 4.16 -16.70 -7.82
N LYS A 138 5.17 -17.16 -7.06
CA LYS A 138 6.07 -16.27 -6.31
C LYS A 138 6.85 -15.34 -7.25
N LYS A 139 7.38 -15.85 -8.37
CA LYS A 139 8.14 -15.04 -9.34
C LYS A 139 7.26 -14.03 -10.08
N ILE A 140 6.03 -14.41 -10.47
CA ILE A 140 5.06 -13.44 -11.04
C ILE A 140 4.76 -12.33 -10.02
N GLY A 141 4.69 -12.66 -8.73
CA GLY A 141 4.50 -11.71 -7.63
C GLY A 141 5.66 -10.73 -7.38
N THR A 142 6.82 -10.87 -8.05
CA THR A 142 7.91 -9.87 -8.00
C THR A 142 7.96 -8.95 -9.23
N ILE A 143 6.97 -9.04 -10.13
CA ILE A 143 6.93 -8.23 -11.35
C ILE A 143 5.90 -7.12 -11.18
N GLY A 144 6.32 -5.88 -11.48
CA GLY A 144 5.46 -4.71 -11.32
C GLY A 144 4.36 -4.63 -12.37
N ASN A 145 3.27 -3.94 -12.03
CA ASN A 145 2.18 -3.61 -12.93
C ASN A 145 2.69 -2.83 -14.15
N ILE A 146 1.94 -2.88 -15.25
CA ILE A 146 2.30 -2.24 -16.51
C ILE A 146 2.28 -0.72 -16.33
N VAL A 147 3.46 -0.08 -16.42
CA VAL A 147 3.60 1.37 -16.31
C VAL A 147 2.85 2.07 -17.45
N HIS A 148 2.01 3.04 -17.12
CA HIS A 148 1.23 3.81 -18.09
C HIS A 148 2.13 4.71 -18.95
N ASP A 149 1.82 4.87 -20.23
CA ASP A 149 2.70 5.56 -21.20
C ASP A 149 2.94 7.05 -20.88
N SER A 150 2.06 7.67 -20.08
CA SER A 150 2.23 9.05 -19.60
C SER A 150 3.12 9.21 -18.36
N VAL A 151 3.74 8.14 -17.83
CA VAL A 151 4.58 8.21 -16.63
C VAL A 151 5.99 8.68 -17.01
N PRO A 152 6.54 9.73 -16.36
CA PRO A 152 7.90 10.23 -16.61
C PRO A 152 8.96 9.14 -16.38
N LEU A 153 9.96 9.06 -17.28
CA LEU A 153 11.02 8.06 -17.20
C LEU A 153 12.21 8.59 -16.39
N ASN A 154 12.29 8.19 -15.12
CA ASN A 154 13.44 8.42 -14.25
C ASN A 154 13.45 7.46 -13.06
N ASP A 155 14.60 7.36 -12.40
CA ASP A 155 14.83 6.57 -11.19
C ASP A 155 14.93 7.46 -9.92
N ASN A 156 15.00 8.79 -10.10
CA ASN A 156 15.08 9.76 -9.01
C ASN A 156 13.85 10.69 -8.99
N GLU A 157 13.19 10.77 -7.83
CA GLU A 157 12.03 11.63 -7.56
C GLU A 157 12.33 13.14 -7.69
N ASP A 158 13.59 13.58 -7.66
CA ASP A 158 13.98 14.96 -8.03
C ASP A 158 13.49 15.38 -9.43
N PHE A 159 13.19 14.40 -10.31
CA PHE A 159 12.67 14.60 -11.66
C PHE A 159 11.16 14.32 -11.80
N ASN A 160 10.42 14.23 -10.68
CA ASN A 160 8.96 14.19 -10.67
C ASN A 160 8.37 15.39 -11.45
N ALA A 161 7.48 15.13 -12.41
CA ALA A 161 7.03 16.16 -13.33
C ALA A 161 5.89 16.99 -12.71
N GLU A 162 6.13 18.28 -12.46
CA GLU A 162 5.11 19.20 -11.95
C GLU A 162 4.02 19.44 -13.01
N LEU A 163 2.76 19.11 -12.65
CA LEU A 163 1.62 19.15 -13.56
C LEU A 163 0.82 20.44 -13.43
N ARG A 164 0.69 20.93 -12.19
CA ARG A 164 -0.10 22.11 -11.81
C ARG A 164 0.23 22.55 -10.39
N THR A 165 0.08 23.84 -10.15
CA THR A 165 0.24 24.51 -8.85
C THR A 165 -1.06 25.23 -8.48
N TRP A 166 -1.31 25.40 -7.18
CA TRP A 166 -2.40 26.21 -6.67
C TRP A 166 -2.03 26.87 -5.34
N HIS A 167 -2.51 28.10 -5.15
CA HIS A 167 -2.48 28.79 -3.87
C HIS A 167 -3.72 29.69 -3.75
N PRO A 168 -4.15 30.06 -2.53
CA PRO A 168 -5.19 31.06 -2.35
C PRO A 168 -4.77 32.42 -2.90
N GLU A 169 -5.74 33.27 -3.25
CA GLU A 169 -5.47 34.63 -3.71
C GLU A 169 -4.74 35.44 -2.62
N GLY A 170 -3.76 36.25 -3.01
CA GLY A 170 -2.91 37.03 -2.11
C GLY A 170 -1.86 36.23 -1.30
N VAL A 171 -1.96 34.90 -1.24
CA VAL A 171 -0.99 34.06 -0.52
C VAL A 171 0.26 33.83 -1.37
N LYS A 172 1.41 34.29 -0.87
CA LYS A 172 2.72 33.99 -1.46
C LYS A 172 3.25 32.64 -1.00
N VAL A 173 3.66 31.82 -1.97
CA VAL A 173 4.44 30.59 -1.78
C VAL A 173 5.92 30.96 -1.63
N GLU A 174 6.29 31.39 -0.42
CA GLU A 174 7.67 31.74 -0.06
C GLU A 174 8.01 31.22 1.33
N LYS A 175 9.31 31.10 1.63
CA LYS A 175 9.81 30.69 2.95
C LYS A 175 9.69 31.86 3.92
N LYS A 176 9.12 31.62 5.10
CA LYS A 176 8.81 32.63 6.12
C LYS A 176 9.59 32.37 7.41
N ASP A 177 9.97 33.42 8.12
CA ASP A 177 10.69 33.35 9.40
C ASP A 177 9.72 33.13 10.59
N VAL A 178 8.97 32.03 10.51
CA VAL A 178 7.90 31.64 11.43
C VAL A 178 8.31 30.43 12.30
N LEU A 179 7.40 29.87 13.10
CA LEU A 179 7.66 28.66 13.87
C LEU A 179 7.43 27.41 13.00
N SER A 180 8.17 26.34 13.30
CA SER A 180 7.89 25.02 12.75
C SER A 180 6.59 24.42 13.32
N HIS A 181 5.95 23.51 12.59
CA HIS A 181 4.73 22.83 13.05
C HIS A 181 4.82 22.26 14.48
N HIS A 182 5.97 21.67 14.86
CA HIS A 182 6.16 21.10 16.20
C HIS A 182 6.31 22.15 17.29
N GLU A 183 6.87 23.32 16.98
CA GLU A 183 6.93 24.46 17.89
C GLU A 183 5.54 25.09 18.07
N VAL A 184 4.76 25.27 17.00
CA VAL A 184 3.36 25.75 17.07
C VAL A 184 2.53 24.80 17.94
N LEU A 185 2.57 23.48 17.67
CA LEU A 185 1.81 22.49 18.43
C LEU A 185 2.29 22.36 19.89
N THR A 186 3.58 22.62 20.16
CA THR A 186 4.11 22.75 21.53
C THR A 186 3.50 23.97 22.23
N ARG A 187 3.54 25.16 21.61
CA ARG A 187 3.00 26.40 22.19
C ARG A 187 1.48 26.33 22.43
N LEU A 188 0.74 25.58 21.62
CA LEU A 188 -0.70 25.35 21.80
C LEU A 188 -1.04 24.36 22.94
N ASP A 189 -0.04 23.69 23.56
CA ASP A 189 -0.24 22.54 24.45
C ASP A 189 -1.05 21.41 23.77
N GLY A 190 -0.86 21.28 22.45
CA GLY A 190 -1.63 20.40 21.57
C GLY A 190 -1.09 18.98 21.45
N TYR A 191 0.16 18.74 21.85
CA TYR A 191 0.74 17.40 21.92
C TYR A 191 1.85 17.28 22.99
N ASP A 192 2.25 16.04 23.28
CA ASP A 192 3.31 15.70 24.22
C ASP A 192 4.24 14.59 23.65
N PRO A 193 5.37 14.96 23.03
CA PRO A 193 6.34 14.00 22.50
C PRO A 193 7.26 13.43 23.59
N GLU A 194 7.47 14.15 24.71
CA GLU A 194 8.36 13.70 25.78
C GLU A 194 7.75 12.50 26.53
N ARG A 195 6.47 12.64 26.91
CA ARG A 195 5.72 11.53 27.54
C ARG A 195 5.38 10.45 26.53
N GLY A 196 5.18 10.79 25.25
CA GLY A 196 5.00 9.84 24.17
C GLY A 196 6.23 8.93 23.99
N VAL A 197 7.41 9.52 23.78
CA VAL A 197 8.66 8.77 23.60
C VAL A 197 9.00 7.90 24.80
N LYS A 198 8.70 8.36 26.02
CA LYS A 198 8.86 7.59 27.25
C LYS A 198 7.95 6.35 27.33
N VAL A 199 6.81 6.33 26.64
CA VAL A 199 5.81 5.25 26.72
C VAL A 199 5.94 4.23 25.59
N VAL A 200 6.17 4.67 24.35
CA VAL A 200 6.20 3.79 23.15
C VAL A 200 7.51 3.83 22.36
N GLY A 201 8.50 4.62 22.81
CA GLY A 201 9.80 4.75 22.15
C GLY A 201 9.85 5.85 21.08
N HIS A 202 10.86 5.81 20.23
CA HIS A 202 11.11 6.82 19.18
C HIS A 202 9.84 7.21 18.40
N ARG A 203 9.65 8.51 18.12
CA ARG A 203 8.45 9.11 17.49
C ARG A 203 7.12 8.91 18.24
N GLY A 204 7.11 8.36 19.45
CA GLY A 204 5.93 8.32 20.30
C GLY A 204 5.43 9.72 20.66
N TYR A 205 4.12 9.94 20.61
CA TYR A 205 3.45 11.19 20.97
C TYR A 205 2.09 10.92 21.63
N PHE A 206 1.58 11.89 22.36
CA PHE A 206 0.15 11.99 22.70
C PHE A 206 -0.40 13.29 22.13
N LEU A 207 -1.55 13.26 21.45
CA LEU A 207 -2.34 14.48 21.20
C LEU A 207 -3.03 14.94 22.50
N ARG A 208 -3.21 16.25 22.65
CA ARG A 208 -3.78 16.87 23.85
C ARG A 208 -4.61 18.10 23.49
N LYS A 209 -5.65 18.41 24.29
CA LYS A 209 -6.51 19.61 24.11
C LYS A 209 -6.89 19.83 22.63
N TRP A 210 -6.48 20.95 22.05
CA TRP A 210 -6.76 21.35 20.68
C TRP A 210 -6.13 20.44 19.63
N GLY A 211 -5.02 19.76 19.90
CA GLY A 211 -4.47 18.77 18.96
C GLY A 211 -5.41 17.58 18.75
N VAL A 212 -6.12 17.14 19.80
CA VAL A 212 -7.17 16.11 19.67
C VAL A 212 -8.33 16.64 18.85
N PHE A 213 -8.84 17.83 19.17
CA PHE A 213 -9.97 18.42 18.44
C PHE A 213 -9.63 18.76 16.98
N LEU A 214 -8.39 19.12 16.65
CA LEU A 214 -7.94 19.36 15.28
C LEU A 214 -7.79 18.07 14.46
N ASN A 215 -7.23 16.99 15.03
CA ASN A 215 -7.23 15.68 14.36
C ASN A 215 -8.69 15.19 14.15
N GLN A 216 -9.52 15.21 15.19
CA GLN A 216 -10.94 14.84 15.08
C GLN A 216 -11.71 15.72 14.07
N ALA A 217 -11.41 17.02 13.99
CA ALA A 217 -12.01 17.88 12.96
C ALA A 217 -11.58 17.49 11.54
N LEU A 218 -10.31 17.16 11.32
CA LEU A 218 -9.82 16.68 10.02
C LEU A 218 -10.42 15.33 9.62
N ILE A 219 -10.57 14.40 10.56
CA ILE A 219 -11.24 13.10 10.33
C ILE A 219 -12.70 13.32 9.91
N ASN A 220 -13.47 14.04 10.72
CA ASN A 220 -14.91 14.21 10.47
C ASN A 220 -15.18 15.08 9.23
N TYR A 221 -14.39 16.14 9.01
CA TYR A 221 -14.49 16.93 7.78
C TYR A 221 -14.15 16.10 6.54
N GLY A 222 -13.08 15.28 6.59
CA GLY A 222 -12.73 14.41 5.47
C GLY A 222 -13.80 13.37 5.13
N LEU A 223 -14.46 12.81 6.14
CA LEU A 223 -15.57 11.87 5.95
C LEU A 223 -16.83 12.55 5.38
N GLU A 224 -17.26 13.69 5.93
CA GLU A 224 -18.39 14.47 5.39
C GLU A 224 -18.12 14.92 3.94
N PHE A 225 -16.89 15.37 3.67
CA PHE A 225 -16.49 15.85 2.35
C PHE A 225 -16.60 14.75 1.27
N LEU A 226 -16.23 13.51 1.59
CA LEU A 226 -16.38 12.37 0.67
C LEU A 226 -17.81 11.81 0.61
N ASP A 227 -18.53 11.77 1.73
CA ASP A 227 -19.95 11.38 1.78
C ASP A 227 -20.80 12.30 0.89
N SER A 228 -20.54 13.62 0.93
CA SER A 228 -21.17 14.62 0.05
C SER A 228 -20.89 14.42 -1.45
N LYS A 229 -19.91 13.57 -1.80
CA LYS A 229 -19.51 13.19 -3.17
C LYS A 229 -19.91 11.76 -3.52
N GLY A 230 -20.75 11.12 -2.71
CA GLY A 230 -21.29 9.77 -2.96
C GLY A 230 -20.34 8.63 -2.60
N TYR A 231 -19.33 8.87 -1.76
CA TYR A 231 -18.50 7.80 -1.20
C TYR A 231 -19.19 7.24 0.05
N THR A 232 -19.18 5.92 0.22
CA THR A 232 -19.69 5.26 1.42
C THR A 232 -18.64 5.33 2.55
N PRO A 233 -18.93 5.91 3.73
CA PRO A 233 -18.02 5.88 4.88
C PRO A 233 -17.77 4.45 5.36
N LEU A 234 -16.50 4.06 5.51
CA LEU A 234 -16.09 2.71 5.88
C LEU A 234 -14.91 2.72 6.86
N GLN A 235 -15.18 2.46 8.14
CA GLN A 235 -14.13 2.22 9.13
C GLN A 235 -13.64 0.77 9.04
N THR A 236 -12.31 0.58 9.00
CA THR A 236 -11.71 -0.74 8.73
C THR A 236 -11.20 -1.45 10.00
N PRO A 237 -11.08 -2.79 9.98
CA PRO A 237 -10.26 -3.52 10.96
C PRO A 237 -8.80 -3.11 10.82
N GLN A 238 -8.16 -2.74 11.93
CA GLN A 238 -6.78 -2.21 11.93
C GLN A 238 -5.68 -3.30 11.83
N PHE A 239 -6.08 -4.56 11.67
CA PHE A 239 -5.18 -5.69 11.43
C PHE A 239 -5.79 -6.70 10.45
N MET A 240 -4.94 -7.40 9.70
CA MET A 240 -5.33 -8.39 8.69
C MET A 240 -4.60 -9.72 8.89
N LEU A 241 -5.22 -10.80 8.41
CA LEU A 241 -4.56 -12.10 8.24
C LEU A 241 -3.44 -12.01 7.21
N LYS A 242 -2.33 -12.70 7.46
CA LYS A 242 -1.14 -12.72 6.58
C LYS A 242 -1.48 -13.04 5.12
N GLU A 243 -2.39 -13.99 4.88
CA GLU A 243 -2.76 -14.44 3.53
C GLU A 243 -3.54 -13.40 2.71
N TYR A 244 -4.28 -12.49 3.36
CA TYR A 244 -4.96 -11.38 2.68
C TYR A 244 -4.05 -10.18 2.52
N MET A 245 -3.22 -9.88 3.54
CA MET A 245 -2.18 -8.86 3.43
C MET A 245 -1.26 -9.16 2.23
N ALA A 246 -0.89 -10.43 2.01
CA ALA A 246 -0.03 -10.85 0.90
C ALA A 246 -0.68 -10.79 -0.50
N LYS A 247 -1.99 -10.49 -0.59
CA LYS A 247 -2.70 -10.22 -1.86
C LYS A 247 -2.81 -8.73 -2.19
N THR A 248 -2.51 -7.83 -1.25
CA THR A 248 -2.63 -6.36 -1.43
C THR A 248 -1.33 -5.60 -1.22
N ALA A 249 -0.47 -6.08 -0.31
CA ALA A 249 0.84 -5.50 0.02
C ALA A 249 1.97 -6.24 -0.70
N GLN A 250 3.08 -5.54 -0.93
CA GLN A 250 4.29 -6.06 -1.58
C GLN A 250 5.19 -6.78 -0.56
N LEU A 251 6.02 -7.72 -1.05
CA LEU A 251 6.85 -8.57 -0.18
C LEU A 251 7.80 -7.76 0.73
N GLU A 252 8.47 -6.75 0.19
CA GLU A 252 9.35 -5.86 0.98
C GLU A 252 8.62 -5.16 2.14
N GLN A 253 7.33 -4.80 1.95
CA GLN A 253 6.54 -4.11 2.96
C GLN A 253 6.33 -4.96 4.23
N PHE A 254 6.39 -6.29 4.16
CA PHE A 254 6.29 -7.16 5.33
C PHE A 254 7.48 -7.03 6.27
N ASP A 255 8.69 -6.93 5.71
CA ASP A 255 9.94 -6.97 6.47
C ASP A 255 10.44 -5.57 6.84
N GLU A 256 10.02 -4.52 6.11
CA GLU A 256 10.41 -3.13 6.36
C GLU A 256 9.34 -2.29 7.06
N GLU A 257 8.07 -2.34 6.61
CA GLU A 257 7.03 -1.38 7.01
C GLU A 257 5.98 -1.92 7.99
N LEU A 258 5.51 -3.17 7.83
CA LEU A 258 4.38 -3.69 8.59
C LEU A 258 4.77 -4.14 10.00
N TYR A 259 3.96 -3.76 11.00
CA TYR A 259 4.03 -4.32 12.35
C TYR A 259 3.28 -5.66 12.44
N LYS A 260 3.92 -6.68 12.99
CA LYS A 260 3.34 -8.01 13.20
C LYS A 260 2.67 -8.11 14.58
N VAL A 261 1.44 -8.63 14.62
CA VAL A 261 0.71 -9.00 15.84
C VAL A 261 0.83 -10.51 16.02
N VAL A 262 1.35 -10.93 17.17
CA VAL A 262 1.59 -12.35 17.51
C VAL A 262 0.53 -12.85 18.47
N ASP A 263 -0.14 -13.95 18.11
CA ASP A 263 -1.30 -14.51 18.82
C ASP A 263 -0.95 -15.78 19.63
N GLY A 264 0.33 -15.99 19.91
CA GLY A 264 0.90 -17.19 20.54
C GLY A 264 1.02 -18.39 19.60
N ASP A 265 0.04 -18.60 18.72
CA ASP A 265 0.11 -19.52 17.57
C ASP A 265 0.50 -18.76 16.30
N ALA A 266 1.59 -19.19 15.66
CA ALA A 266 2.12 -18.59 14.43
C ALA A 266 1.18 -18.72 13.23
N HIS A 267 0.23 -19.66 13.23
CA HIS A 267 -0.82 -19.74 12.21
C HIS A 267 -1.87 -18.63 12.34
N ASN A 268 -2.00 -18.05 13.54
CA ASN A 268 -2.94 -16.96 13.83
C ASN A 268 -2.25 -15.58 13.81
N ASP A 269 -0.99 -15.49 13.38
CA ASP A 269 -0.27 -14.23 13.24
C ASP A 269 -0.95 -13.25 12.26
N LYS A 270 -1.10 -12.00 12.70
CA LYS A 270 -1.75 -10.91 11.93
C LYS A 270 -0.75 -9.77 11.71
N TYR A 271 -1.09 -8.84 10.83
CA TYR A 271 -0.29 -7.61 10.60
C TYR A 271 -1.18 -6.39 10.80
N LEU A 272 -0.67 -5.37 11.51
CA LEU A 272 -1.31 -4.05 11.57
C LEU A 272 -1.24 -3.39 10.19
N ILE A 273 -2.25 -2.62 9.83
CA ILE A 273 -2.37 -2.00 8.50
C ILE A 273 -1.54 -0.71 8.39
N ALA A 274 -0.88 -0.50 7.25
CA ALA A 274 -0.15 0.74 6.93
C ALA A 274 -1.01 1.80 6.23
N THR A 275 -2.25 1.43 5.88
CA THR A 275 -3.29 2.24 5.25
C THR A 275 -4.65 1.50 5.32
N SER A 276 -5.76 2.22 5.33
CA SER A 276 -7.12 1.65 5.19
C SER A 276 -7.37 1.02 3.81
N GLU A 277 -6.58 1.36 2.79
CA GLU A 277 -6.62 0.70 1.47
C GLU A 277 -6.40 -0.81 1.54
N GLN A 278 -5.52 -1.31 2.42
CA GLN A 278 -5.18 -2.74 2.51
C GLN A 278 -6.40 -3.62 2.89
N PRO A 279 -7.18 -3.32 3.94
CA PRO A 279 -8.40 -4.08 4.23
C PRO A 279 -9.58 -3.74 3.30
N ILE A 280 -9.62 -2.57 2.65
CA ILE A 280 -10.72 -2.21 1.73
C ILE A 280 -10.55 -2.90 0.37
N SER A 281 -9.33 -3.03 -0.15
CA SER A 281 -9.08 -3.82 -1.35
C SER A 281 -9.56 -5.27 -1.16
N ALA A 282 -9.27 -5.85 0.00
CA ALA A 282 -9.70 -7.19 0.38
C ALA A 282 -11.18 -7.32 0.76
N PHE A 283 -11.95 -6.23 0.84
CA PHE A 283 -13.36 -6.25 1.27
C PHE A 283 -14.27 -7.00 0.28
N HIS A 284 -13.99 -6.89 -1.02
CA HIS A 284 -14.71 -7.59 -2.10
C HIS A 284 -13.96 -8.84 -2.62
N ALA A 285 -13.08 -9.43 -1.81
CA ALA A 285 -12.28 -10.58 -2.23
C ALA A 285 -13.15 -11.77 -2.65
N ASP A 286 -12.73 -12.45 -3.73
CA ASP A 286 -13.40 -13.58 -4.36
C ASP A 286 -14.83 -13.32 -4.91
N GLU A 287 -15.31 -12.06 -4.91
CA GLU A 287 -16.62 -11.67 -5.46
C GLU A 287 -16.66 -11.61 -7.02
N TRP A 288 -17.83 -11.30 -7.56
CA TRP A 288 -18.05 -11.08 -8.99
C TRP A 288 -19.05 -9.93 -9.21
N LEU A 289 -18.52 -8.76 -9.58
CA LEU A 289 -19.27 -7.50 -9.76
C LEU A 289 -19.74 -7.33 -11.21
N VAL A 290 -20.85 -6.62 -11.42
CA VAL A 290 -21.35 -6.29 -12.76
C VAL A 290 -21.52 -4.77 -12.96
N ALA A 291 -21.64 -4.32 -14.21
CA ALA A 291 -21.56 -2.90 -14.58
C ALA A 291 -22.53 -1.95 -13.84
N LYS A 292 -23.67 -2.46 -13.36
CA LYS A 292 -24.66 -1.72 -12.56
C LYS A 292 -24.24 -1.45 -11.11
N ASP A 293 -23.20 -2.14 -10.63
CA ASP A 293 -22.68 -2.03 -9.26
C ASP A 293 -21.50 -1.06 -9.16
N LEU A 294 -21.00 -0.55 -10.30
CA LEU A 294 -19.78 0.24 -10.41
C LEU A 294 -20.08 1.69 -10.85
N PRO A 295 -19.28 2.69 -10.41
CA PRO A 295 -18.14 2.56 -9.49
C PRO A 295 -18.58 2.45 -8.02
N ILE A 296 -17.91 1.56 -7.26
CA ILE A 296 -18.04 1.51 -5.80
C ILE A 296 -16.99 2.46 -5.21
N LYS A 297 -17.43 3.49 -4.48
CA LYS A 297 -16.57 4.51 -3.87
C LYS A 297 -16.63 4.43 -2.35
N TYR A 298 -15.50 4.27 -1.67
CA TYR A 298 -15.39 4.16 -0.21
C TYR A 298 -14.55 5.30 0.39
N ALA A 299 -15.06 5.92 1.45
CA ALA A 299 -14.34 6.85 2.31
C ALA A 299 -13.78 6.07 3.51
N GLY A 300 -12.59 5.51 3.33
CA GLY A 300 -11.93 4.57 4.23
C GLY A 300 -11.23 5.25 5.41
N PHE A 301 -11.69 5.01 6.63
CA PHE A 301 -11.09 5.56 7.85
C PHE A 301 -10.38 4.50 8.70
N SER A 302 -9.14 4.79 9.12
CA SER A 302 -8.41 4.00 10.12
C SER A 302 -7.26 4.78 10.77
N SER A 303 -6.79 4.29 11.92
CA SER A 303 -5.39 4.47 12.33
C SER A 303 -4.50 3.59 11.45
N CYS A 304 -3.33 4.09 11.09
CA CYS A 304 -2.34 3.49 10.21
C CYS A 304 -1.02 3.32 10.97
N TYR A 305 -0.35 2.18 10.78
CA TYR A 305 0.83 1.77 11.51
C TYR A 305 2.00 1.50 10.55
N ARG A 306 3.12 2.21 10.75
CA ARG A 306 4.30 2.12 9.86
C ARG A 306 5.60 2.08 10.64
N ARG A 307 6.45 1.13 10.33
CA ARG A 307 7.77 0.98 10.96
C ARG A 307 8.75 2.05 10.49
N GLU A 308 8.55 2.66 9.32
CA GLU A 308 9.31 3.83 8.83
C GLU A 308 10.84 3.65 8.92
N ALA A 309 11.33 2.45 8.61
CA ALA A 309 12.73 2.07 8.78
C ALA A 309 13.68 2.99 7.99
N GLY A 310 14.87 3.28 8.53
CA GLY A 310 15.89 4.12 7.90
C GLY A 310 15.58 5.62 7.80
N SER A 311 14.34 6.06 8.05
CA SER A 311 13.97 7.48 7.93
C SER A 311 14.52 8.33 9.09
N HIS A 312 15.34 9.35 8.76
CA HIS A 312 15.97 10.26 9.73
C HIS A 312 15.96 11.71 9.21
N GLY A 313 16.16 12.69 10.12
CA GLY A 313 16.28 14.11 9.76
C GLY A 313 15.05 14.96 10.11
N ARG A 314 14.79 16.01 9.33
CA ARG A 314 13.76 17.04 9.62
C ARG A 314 12.34 16.46 9.67
N ASP A 315 12.02 15.53 8.77
CA ASP A 315 10.72 14.84 8.73
C ASP A 315 10.35 14.13 10.04
N ALA A 316 11.34 13.73 10.85
CA ALA A 316 11.13 13.03 12.12
C ALA A 316 10.72 13.96 13.28
N TRP A 317 10.46 15.24 13.03
CA TRP A 317 9.98 16.20 14.02
C TRP A 317 8.45 16.20 14.15
N GLY A 318 7.97 16.62 15.33
CA GLY A 318 6.53 16.77 15.59
C GLY A 318 5.74 15.48 15.42
N ILE A 319 4.77 15.53 14.52
CA ILE A 319 3.88 14.42 14.13
C ILE A 319 3.85 14.21 12.60
N PHE A 320 4.85 14.74 11.86
CA PHE A 320 4.86 14.72 10.38
C PHE A 320 5.14 13.31 9.81
N ARG A 321 6.07 12.59 10.43
CA ARG A 321 6.42 11.20 10.11
C ARG A 321 6.54 10.40 11.41
N VAL A 322 5.55 9.56 11.69
CA VAL A 322 5.33 8.88 12.99
C VAL A 322 4.85 7.44 12.78
N HIS A 323 5.04 6.59 13.78
CA HIS A 323 4.71 5.15 13.68
C HIS A 323 3.21 4.83 13.77
N GLN A 324 2.40 5.76 14.27
CA GLN A 324 0.93 5.71 14.27
C GLN A 324 0.39 7.08 13.87
N PHE A 325 -0.59 7.12 12.98
CA PHE A 325 -1.33 8.32 12.54
C PHE A 325 -2.72 7.91 12.04
N GLU A 326 -3.67 8.83 11.94
CA GLU A 326 -4.98 8.58 11.32
C GLU A 326 -5.02 9.00 9.85
N LYS A 327 -5.85 8.32 9.05
CA LYS A 327 -6.06 8.65 7.64
C LYS A 327 -7.50 8.47 7.18
N VAL A 328 -7.97 9.44 6.38
CA VAL A 328 -9.13 9.31 5.51
C VAL A 328 -8.65 9.06 4.09
N GLU A 329 -9.07 7.93 3.52
CA GLU A 329 -8.67 7.40 2.22
C GLU A 329 -9.87 7.36 1.26
N GLN A 330 -9.66 7.72 0.00
CA GLN A 330 -10.52 7.33 -1.11
C GLN A 330 -10.08 5.96 -1.62
N PHE A 331 -10.99 4.99 -1.66
CA PHE A 331 -10.77 3.74 -2.41
C PHE A 331 -11.92 3.53 -3.40
N VAL A 332 -11.60 3.18 -4.64
CA VAL A 332 -12.61 3.03 -5.70
C VAL A 332 -12.38 1.75 -6.50
N LEU A 333 -13.45 0.95 -6.66
CA LEU A 333 -13.54 -0.11 -7.65
C LEU A 333 -14.36 0.39 -8.84
N THR A 334 -13.84 0.27 -10.05
CA THR A 334 -14.45 0.84 -11.26
C THR A 334 -14.31 -0.08 -12.47
N ASP A 335 -15.04 0.23 -13.54
CA ASP A 335 -14.89 -0.42 -14.84
C ASP A 335 -13.46 -0.16 -15.37
N PRO A 336 -12.74 -1.18 -15.86
CA PRO A 336 -11.45 -1.00 -16.53
C PRO A 336 -11.39 0.18 -17.51
N GLU A 337 -12.43 0.36 -18.34
CA GLU A 337 -12.52 1.41 -19.35
C GLU A 337 -12.62 2.81 -18.74
N LYS A 338 -13.20 2.93 -17.53
CA LYS A 338 -13.39 4.20 -16.80
C LYS A 338 -12.29 4.52 -15.79
N SER A 339 -11.31 3.63 -15.62
CA SER A 339 -10.30 3.76 -14.57
C SER A 339 -9.43 5.03 -14.69
N TRP A 340 -9.15 5.51 -15.89
CA TRP A 340 -8.37 6.74 -16.09
C TRP A 340 -9.17 8.03 -15.80
N GLU A 341 -10.44 8.06 -16.17
CA GLU A 341 -11.40 9.10 -15.76
C GLU A 341 -11.54 9.13 -14.22
N THR A 342 -11.73 7.95 -13.62
CA THR A 342 -11.81 7.77 -12.16
C THR A 342 -10.54 8.25 -11.44
N PHE A 343 -9.35 8.01 -12.01
CA PHE A 343 -8.08 8.48 -11.45
C PHE A 343 -7.98 10.02 -11.43
N ASP A 344 -8.37 10.67 -12.53
CA ASP A 344 -8.33 12.13 -12.61
C ASP A 344 -9.46 12.78 -11.76
N GLU A 345 -10.62 12.11 -11.57
CA GLU A 345 -11.61 12.48 -10.53
C GLU A 345 -11.00 12.45 -9.12
N MET A 346 -10.36 11.34 -8.72
CA MET A 346 -9.90 11.12 -7.35
C MET A 346 -8.82 12.12 -6.92
N ILE A 347 -7.89 12.49 -7.80
CA ILE A 347 -6.92 13.55 -7.50
C ILE A 347 -7.59 14.93 -7.45
N ALA A 348 -8.58 15.21 -8.32
CA ALA A 348 -9.31 16.48 -8.29
C ALA A 348 -10.14 16.65 -7.00
N ILE A 349 -10.66 15.56 -6.44
CA ILE A 349 -11.36 15.54 -5.14
C ILE A 349 -10.38 15.87 -3.99
N SER A 350 -9.19 15.26 -3.96
CA SER A 350 -8.17 15.60 -2.96
C SER A 350 -7.66 17.04 -3.13
N GLU A 351 -7.52 17.53 -4.36
CA GLU A 351 -7.23 18.94 -4.62
C GLU A 351 -8.32 19.88 -4.08
N GLU A 352 -9.60 19.58 -4.32
CA GLU A 352 -10.73 20.38 -3.82
C GLU A 352 -10.73 20.43 -2.28
N PHE A 353 -10.36 19.33 -1.60
CA PHE A 353 -10.19 19.29 -0.16
C PHE A 353 -9.12 20.28 0.32
N TYR A 354 -7.90 20.24 -0.24
CA TYR A 354 -6.84 21.18 0.15
C TYR A 354 -7.12 22.63 -0.28
N LYS A 355 -7.85 22.85 -1.38
CA LYS A 355 -8.39 24.17 -1.75
C LYS A 355 -9.34 24.70 -0.67
N SER A 356 -10.27 23.88 -0.19
CA SER A 356 -11.23 24.28 0.87
C SER A 356 -10.56 24.63 2.21
N LEU A 357 -9.44 23.97 2.51
CA LEU A 357 -8.61 24.27 3.69
C LEU A 357 -7.67 25.47 3.49
N GLY A 358 -7.63 26.09 2.30
CA GLY A 358 -6.78 27.25 2.00
C GLY A 358 -5.28 26.94 1.94
N VAL A 359 -4.90 25.70 1.64
CA VAL A 359 -3.50 25.24 1.68
C VAL A 359 -2.86 25.34 0.29
N PRO A 360 -1.76 26.09 0.10
CA PRO A 360 -1.00 26.08 -1.16
C PRO A 360 -0.39 24.70 -1.45
N TYR A 361 -0.45 24.24 -2.69
CA TYR A 361 0.07 22.93 -3.09
C TYR A 361 0.52 22.89 -4.57
N ARG A 362 1.20 21.80 -4.92
CA ARG A 362 1.42 21.36 -6.31
C ARG A 362 1.01 19.89 -6.50
N VAL A 363 0.69 19.50 -7.72
CA VAL A 363 0.49 18.10 -8.11
C VAL A 363 1.62 17.67 -9.03
N VAL A 364 2.28 16.57 -8.69
CA VAL A 364 3.41 16.00 -9.43
C VAL A 364 3.08 14.61 -9.97
N ALA A 365 3.55 14.29 -11.17
CA ALA A 365 3.58 12.92 -11.67
C ALA A 365 4.87 12.22 -11.20
N ILE A 366 4.70 11.09 -10.51
CA ILE A 366 5.81 10.32 -9.96
C ILE A 366 6.55 9.57 -11.09
N VAL A 367 7.88 9.59 -11.03
CA VAL A 367 8.75 8.91 -12.00
C VAL A 367 8.64 7.39 -11.95
N SER A 368 8.94 6.72 -13.06
CA SER A 368 8.67 5.29 -13.25
C SER A 368 9.44 4.34 -12.32
N GLY A 369 10.66 4.67 -11.87
CA GLY A 369 11.39 3.90 -10.87
C GLY A 369 10.80 4.01 -9.44
N ALA A 370 10.17 5.16 -9.12
CA ALA A 370 9.53 5.41 -7.84
C ALA A 370 8.08 4.87 -7.74
N LEU A 371 7.60 4.16 -8.77
CA LEU A 371 6.32 3.47 -8.71
C LEU A 371 6.45 2.15 -7.94
N ASN A 372 5.70 2.00 -6.86
CA ASN A 372 5.50 0.70 -6.22
C ASN A 372 4.87 -0.31 -7.20
N ASN A 373 5.02 -1.62 -6.94
CA ASN A 373 4.65 -2.65 -7.92
C ASN A 373 3.17 -2.65 -8.32
N ALA A 374 2.25 -2.20 -7.46
CA ALA A 374 0.83 -2.15 -7.78
C ALA A 374 0.42 -1.00 -8.72
N ALA A 375 1.04 0.19 -8.62
CA ALA A 375 0.60 1.37 -9.36
C ALA A 375 1.06 1.34 -10.83
N ALA A 376 0.12 1.46 -11.77
CA ALA A 376 0.41 1.73 -13.19
C ALA A 376 0.73 3.21 -13.44
N LYS A 377 0.18 4.11 -12.61
CA LYS A 377 0.39 5.57 -12.61
C LYS A 377 0.12 6.09 -11.19
N LYS A 378 0.97 7.00 -10.71
CA LYS A 378 0.87 7.65 -9.39
C LYS A 378 1.04 9.17 -9.55
N PHE A 379 0.13 9.94 -8.93
CA PHE A 379 0.22 11.39 -8.77
C PHE A 379 0.23 11.73 -7.28
N ASP A 380 1.14 12.60 -6.85
CA ASP A 380 1.17 13.07 -5.47
C ASP A 380 0.79 14.56 -5.40
N LEU A 381 0.04 14.94 -4.35
CA LEU A 381 -0.20 16.34 -4.01
C LEU A 381 0.74 16.69 -2.86
N GLU A 382 1.63 17.65 -3.15
CA GLU A 382 2.59 18.17 -2.18
C GLU A 382 2.16 19.56 -1.73
N ALA A 383 1.95 19.75 -0.42
CA ALA A 383 1.54 21.03 0.15
C ALA A 383 2.76 21.87 0.59
N TRP A 384 2.61 23.20 0.63
CA TRP A 384 3.67 24.11 1.01
C TRP A 384 3.87 24.18 2.54
N PHE A 385 5.11 24.02 2.99
CA PHE A 385 5.49 24.17 4.40
C PHE A 385 6.34 25.44 4.58
N PRO A 386 5.76 26.60 4.96
CA PRO A 386 6.43 27.90 4.88
C PRO A 386 7.60 28.08 5.85
N PHE A 387 7.70 27.37 6.98
CA PHE A 387 8.93 27.40 7.80
C PHE A 387 10.04 26.58 7.13
N GLN A 388 9.68 25.40 6.60
CA GLN A 388 10.63 24.51 5.95
C GLN A 388 11.14 25.10 4.64
N GLY A 389 10.28 25.80 3.89
CA GLY A 389 10.59 26.42 2.60
C GLY A 389 10.61 25.42 1.44
N GLU A 390 9.84 24.35 1.55
CA GLU A 390 9.76 23.25 0.60
C GLU A 390 8.32 22.70 0.53
N TYR A 391 7.99 22.05 -0.59
CA TYR A 391 6.76 21.27 -0.72
C TYR A 391 6.95 19.89 -0.06
N LYS A 392 5.85 19.29 0.43
CA LYS A 392 5.83 17.97 1.10
C LYS A 392 4.58 17.18 0.72
N GLU A 393 4.75 15.91 0.36
CA GLU A 393 3.68 14.94 0.11
C GLU A 393 2.65 14.92 1.25
N LEU A 394 1.38 15.23 0.95
CA LEU A 394 0.24 15.00 1.84
C LEU A 394 -0.73 13.95 1.29
N VAL A 395 -0.72 13.74 -0.03
CA VAL A 395 -1.56 12.77 -0.72
C VAL A 395 -0.73 12.01 -1.73
N SER A 396 -0.99 10.70 -1.79
CA SER A 396 -0.72 9.90 -2.97
C SER A 396 -2.02 9.38 -3.59
N CYS A 397 -2.12 9.44 -4.92
CA CYS A 397 -3.21 8.94 -5.74
C CYS A 397 -2.66 7.96 -6.80
N SER A 398 -3.13 6.71 -6.79
CA SER A 398 -2.66 5.63 -7.65
C SER A 398 -3.80 4.92 -8.40
N ASN A 399 -3.60 4.68 -9.70
CA ASN A 399 -4.38 3.69 -10.44
C ASN A 399 -3.59 2.37 -10.43
N CYS A 400 -4.12 1.34 -9.76
CA CYS A 400 -3.52 0.01 -9.66
C CYS A 400 -4.03 -0.96 -10.73
N THR A 401 -4.83 -0.47 -11.68
CA THR A 401 -5.57 -1.27 -12.68
C THR A 401 -6.17 -2.52 -12.05
N ASP A 402 -6.07 -3.68 -12.70
CA ASP A 402 -6.57 -4.94 -12.15
C ASP A 402 -5.55 -5.68 -11.27
N TYR A 403 -4.32 -5.18 -11.07
CA TYR A 403 -3.20 -5.89 -10.42
C TYR A 403 -3.56 -6.53 -9.06
N GLN A 404 -4.06 -5.71 -8.12
CA GLN A 404 -4.52 -6.20 -6.81
C GLN A 404 -5.81 -7.01 -6.93
N SER A 405 -6.75 -6.57 -7.78
CA SER A 405 -8.04 -7.23 -7.99
C SER A 405 -7.91 -8.67 -8.51
N ARG A 406 -6.83 -8.97 -9.27
CA ARG A 406 -6.50 -10.31 -9.76
C ARG A 406 -6.10 -11.21 -8.60
N ALA A 407 -5.14 -10.80 -7.75
CA ALA A 407 -4.72 -11.57 -6.59
C ALA A 407 -5.83 -11.74 -5.53
N LEU A 408 -6.75 -10.76 -5.47
CA LEU A 408 -7.95 -10.77 -4.64
C LEU A 408 -9.18 -11.41 -5.31
N GLU A 409 -9.06 -11.86 -6.57
CA GLU A 409 -10.11 -12.53 -7.34
C GLU A 409 -11.44 -11.73 -7.49
N ILE A 410 -11.38 -10.39 -7.53
CA ILE A 410 -12.52 -9.47 -7.63
C ILE A 410 -12.95 -9.31 -9.10
N ARG A 411 -13.83 -10.20 -9.57
CA ARG A 411 -14.12 -10.38 -11.01
C ARG A 411 -15.13 -9.37 -11.53
N TYR A 412 -15.11 -9.13 -12.85
CA TYR A 412 -16.00 -8.18 -13.53
C TYR A 412 -16.75 -8.82 -14.72
N GLY A 413 -17.99 -8.38 -14.93
CA GLY A 413 -18.77 -8.63 -16.15
C GLY A 413 -19.60 -9.91 -16.12
N ALA A 414 -20.04 -10.41 -17.29
CA ALA A 414 -20.83 -11.63 -17.39
C ALA A 414 -19.94 -12.88 -17.44
N LYS A 415 -20.29 -13.93 -16.68
CA LYS A 415 -19.58 -15.22 -16.73
C LYS A 415 -19.91 -16.01 -18.00
N LEU A 416 -19.24 -15.71 -19.11
CA LEU A 416 -19.39 -16.41 -20.38
C LEU A 416 -18.60 -17.73 -20.38
N GLN A 417 -19.24 -18.84 -20.76
CA GLN A 417 -18.58 -20.16 -20.82
C GLN A 417 -17.47 -20.26 -21.88
N THR A 418 -17.41 -19.31 -22.82
CA THR A 418 -16.44 -19.24 -23.91
C THR A 418 -15.22 -18.36 -23.59
N GLU A 419 -15.20 -17.66 -22.46
CA GLU A 419 -14.16 -16.67 -22.17
C GLU A 419 -12.97 -17.31 -21.44
N ILE A 420 -11.82 -17.36 -22.12
CA ILE A 420 -10.61 -18.07 -21.66
C ILE A 420 -9.90 -17.32 -20.51
N ARG A 421 -10.13 -16.02 -20.39
CA ARG A 421 -9.57 -15.15 -19.33
C ARG A 421 -10.72 -14.54 -18.52
N LYS A 422 -10.55 -14.45 -17.20
CA LYS A 422 -11.42 -13.65 -16.34
C LYS A 422 -11.17 -12.16 -16.62
N LYS A 423 -12.22 -11.35 -16.61
CA LYS A 423 -12.11 -9.90 -16.42
C LYS A 423 -12.20 -9.58 -14.93
N TYR A 424 -11.58 -8.49 -14.52
CA TYR A 424 -11.56 -7.99 -13.15
C TYR A 424 -11.85 -6.49 -13.15
N VAL A 425 -12.23 -5.94 -12.00
CA VAL A 425 -12.42 -4.49 -11.84
C VAL A 425 -11.08 -3.77 -11.74
N HIS A 426 -11.02 -2.49 -12.08
CA HIS A 426 -9.85 -1.68 -11.74
C HIS A 426 -9.97 -1.11 -10.34
N ALA A 427 -8.90 -1.21 -9.55
CA ALA A 427 -8.78 -0.70 -8.20
C ALA A 427 -7.93 0.58 -8.18
N LEU A 428 -8.41 1.59 -7.47
CA LEU A 428 -7.73 2.88 -7.29
C LEU A 428 -7.76 3.30 -5.83
N ASN A 429 -6.70 3.96 -5.40
CA ASN A 429 -6.59 4.56 -4.07
C ASN A 429 -6.11 6.02 -4.18
N SER A 430 -6.60 6.89 -3.31
CA SER A 430 -6.11 8.25 -3.15
C SER A 430 -6.26 8.70 -1.70
N THR A 431 -5.20 9.21 -1.09
CA THR A 431 -5.34 9.84 0.23
C THR A 431 -6.17 11.11 0.12
N LEU A 432 -7.17 11.27 0.98
CA LEU A 432 -7.82 12.56 1.17
C LEU A 432 -7.03 13.37 2.21
N CYS A 433 -6.78 12.76 3.37
CA CYS A 433 -6.12 13.42 4.49
C CYS A 433 -5.45 12.41 5.42
N ALA A 434 -4.11 12.37 5.43
CA ALA A 434 -3.35 11.82 6.55
C ALA A 434 -3.27 12.89 7.65
N THR A 435 -4.03 12.73 8.73
CA THR A 435 -4.53 13.87 9.51
C THR A 435 -3.46 14.54 10.36
N GLU A 436 -2.56 13.80 11.00
CA GLU A 436 -1.36 14.35 11.66
C GLU A 436 -0.50 15.17 10.69
N ARG A 437 -0.27 14.68 9.46
CA ARG A 437 0.63 15.32 8.49
C ARG A 437 -0.02 16.56 7.87
N ALA A 438 -1.32 16.49 7.56
CA ALA A 438 -2.11 17.64 7.13
C ALA A 438 -2.17 18.71 8.23
N LEU A 439 -2.35 18.31 9.50
CA LEU A 439 -2.26 19.21 10.66
C LEU A 439 -0.90 19.91 10.73
N CYS A 440 0.21 19.22 10.45
CA CYS A 440 1.52 19.87 10.36
C CYS A 440 1.57 21.00 9.32
N CYS A 441 0.95 20.79 8.14
CA CYS A 441 0.88 21.81 7.10
C CYS A 441 0.03 23.02 7.52
N LEU A 442 -1.14 22.76 8.14
CA LEU A 442 -2.02 23.81 8.65
C LEU A 442 -1.31 24.64 9.72
N LEU A 443 -0.63 23.99 10.68
CA LEU A 443 0.10 24.66 11.76
C LEU A 443 1.16 25.63 11.25
N GLU A 444 1.87 25.30 10.16
CA GLU A 444 2.84 26.24 9.58
C GLU A 444 2.18 27.39 8.81
N ASN A 445 1.08 27.15 8.08
CA ASN A 445 0.44 28.15 7.22
C ASN A 445 -0.49 29.12 7.96
N PHE A 446 -1.14 28.69 9.05
CA PHE A 446 -2.20 29.46 9.73
C PHE A 446 -1.80 30.00 11.12
N GLN A 447 -0.53 29.90 11.51
CA GLN A 447 -0.02 30.52 12.74
C GLN A 447 -0.01 32.06 12.67
N THR A 448 -0.07 32.69 13.84
CA THR A 448 0.20 34.12 14.08
C THR A 448 1.30 34.25 15.15
N GLU A 449 1.66 35.47 15.54
CA GLU A 449 2.60 35.70 16.66
C GLU A 449 2.05 35.15 18.00
N ASP A 450 0.73 35.28 18.17
CA ASP A 450 -0.02 34.96 19.40
C ASP A 450 -0.69 33.57 19.41
N GLY A 451 -0.86 32.91 18.27
CA GLY A 451 -1.56 31.63 18.22
C GLY A 451 -1.73 31.01 16.83
N PHE A 452 -2.91 30.45 16.58
CA PHE A 452 -3.27 29.71 15.38
C PHE A 452 -4.69 30.06 14.94
N ASN A 453 -4.86 30.49 13.69
CA ASN A 453 -6.17 30.70 13.07
C ASN A 453 -6.74 29.35 12.62
N VAL A 454 -7.97 29.02 13.01
CA VAL A 454 -8.62 27.76 12.61
C VAL A 454 -9.21 27.91 11.21
N PRO A 455 -8.83 27.06 10.23
CA PRO A 455 -9.45 27.01 8.90
C PRO A 455 -10.96 26.82 9.02
N GLU A 456 -11.72 27.61 8.26
CA GLU A 456 -13.17 27.74 8.44
C GLU A 456 -13.93 26.39 8.44
N PRO A 457 -13.71 25.46 7.48
CA PRO A 457 -14.45 24.19 7.44
C PRO A 457 -14.26 23.29 8.67
N LEU A 458 -13.16 23.45 9.40
CA LEU A 458 -12.86 22.66 10.60
C LEU A 458 -13.58 23.17 11.85
N ARG A 459 -14.01 24.43 11.88
CA ARG A 459 -14.54 25.09 13.08
C ARG A 459 -15.78 24.41 13.63
N LYS A 460 -16.72 24.00 12.77
CA LYS A 460 -17.97 23.33 13.18
C LYS A 460 -17.75 21.99 13.91
N TYR A 461 -16.57 21.38 13.77
CA TYR A 461 -16.20 20.13 14.44
C TYR A 461 -15.48 20.33 15.79
N MET A 462 -15.19 21.58 16.16
CA MET A 462 -14.41 21.91 17.36
C MET A 462 -15.29 22.53 18.45
N PRO A 463 -15.10 22.20 19.74
CA PRO A 463 -15.94 22.73 20.82
C PRO A 463 -15.91 24.26 20.88
N GLY A 464 -17.10 24.87 20.72
CA GLY A 464 -17.26 26.33 20.69
C GLY A 464 -16.92 27.00 19.35
N ALA A 465 -16.65 26.22 18.29
CA ALA A 465 -16.30 26.69 16.94
C ALA A 465 -15.26 27.85 16.90
N PRO A 466 -14.12 27.72 17.59
CA PRO A 466 -13.15 28.80 17.71
C PRO A 466 -12.57 29.21 16.35
N GLU A 467 -12.56 30.51 16.04
CA GLU A 467 -11.86 31.04 14.88
C GLU A 467 -10.33 31.11 15.10
N PHE A 468 -9.91 31.20 16.36
CA PHE A 468 -8.53 31.40 16.79
C PHE A 468 -8.23 30.63 18.07
N ILE A 469 -7.01 30.12 18.19
CA ILE A 469 -6.51 29.38 19.35
C ILE A 469 -5.21 30.06 19.83
N PRO A 470 -5.18 30.68 21.02
CA PRO A 470 -3.99 31.34 21.53
C PRO A 470 -2.93 30.34 21.99
N PHE A 471 -1.66 30.74 21.93
CA PHE A 471 -0.57 30.01 22.56
C PHE A 471 -0.69 30.04 24.09
N THR A 472 -0.46 28.89 24.72
CA THR A 472 -0.55 28.69 26.18
C THR A 472 0.77 28.25 26.82
N LYS A 473 1.84 28.09 26.02
CA LYS A 473 3.21 27.80 26.46
C LYS A 473 4.23 28.68 25.72
N GLU A 474 5.32 28.99 26.41
CA GLU A 474 6.56 29.45 25.80
C GLU A 474 7.38 28.28 25.21
N LEU A 475 8.34 28.60 24.34
CA LEU A 475 9.27 27.62 23.79
C LEU A 475 10.54 27.52 24.68
N PRO A 476 11.13 26.31 24.83
CA PRO A 476 12.46 26.15 25.42
C PRO A 476 13.52 27.05 24.72
N LYS A 477 14.57 27.46 25.44
CA LYS A 477 15.62 28.40 24.96
C LYS A 477 16.53 27.85 23.85
N ASP A 478 16.20 26.69 23.31
CA ASP A 478 17.05 25.86 22.47
C ASP A 478 16.27 25.28 21.26
N THR A 479 15.12 25.86 20.90
CA THR A 479 14.27 25.31 19.84
C THR A 479 14.77 25.61 18.41
N THR A 480 14.14 24.93 17.45
CA THR A 480 14.54 24.87 16.05
C THR A 480 14.58 26.25 15.37
N SER A 481 13.52 27.05 15.47
CA SER A 481 13.49 28.41 14.88
C SER A 481 14.46 29.36 15.58
N GLN A 482 14.69 29.23 16.89
CA GLN A 482 15.70 30.02 17.61
C GLN A 482 17.13 29.69 17.11
N LYS A 483 17.42 28.40 16.91
CA LYS A 483 18.69 27.91 16.33
C LYS A 483 18.86 28.28 14.85
N ALA A 484 17.78 28.50 14.11
CA ALA A 484 17.83 29.04 12.76
C ALA A 484 18.24 30.53 12.77
N LYS A 485 17.54 31.38 13.55
CA LYS A 485 17.84 32.82 13.67
C LYS A 485 19.28 33.06 14.14
N GLY A 486 19.74 32.33 15.16
CA GLY A 486 21.13 32.42 15.67
C GLY A 486 22.24 31.91 14.72
N LYS A 487 21.88 31.31 13.57
CA LYS A 487 22.83 31.06 12.45
C LYS A 487 22.85 32.22 11.44
N VAL A 488 21.72 32.87 11.18
CA VAL A 488 21.63 34.02 10.26
C VAL A 488 22.46 35.20 10.78
N GLU A 489 22.40 35.48 12.08
CA GLU A 489 23.23 36.52 12.73
C GLU A 489 24.73 36.26 12.69
N LYS A 490 25.16 35.03 12.34
CA LYS A 490 26.57 34.60 12.28
C LYS A 490 27.11 34.43 10.86
N ALA A 491 26.46 35.06 9.87
CA ALA A 491 27.02 35.19 8.53
C ALA A 491 28.40 35.91 8.58
N PRO A 492 29.42 35.47 7.81
CA PRO A 492 30.74 36.11 7.84
C PRO A 492 30.68 37.54 7.30
N LYS A 493 31.27 38.50 8.03
CA LYS A 493 31.52 39.85 7.47
C LYS A 493 32.45 39.74 6.24
N PRO A 494 32.26 40.56 5.19
CA PRO A 494 33.17 40.59 4.05
C PRO A 494 34.61 40.84 4.50
N LYS A 495 35.56 40.03 4.03
CA LYS A 495 36.99 40.27 4.27
C LYS A 495 37.44 41.47 3.45
N VAL A 496 37.63 42.61 4.12
CA VAL A 496 38.33 43.76 3.53
C VAL A 496 39.78 43.35 3.25
N ALA A 497 40.24 43.50 2.01
CA ALA A 497 41.61 43.20 1.63
C ALA A 497 42.56 44.30 2.13
N PRO A 498 43.64 43.96 2.86
CA PRO A 498 44.65 44.94 3.26
C PRO A 498 45.55 45.31 2.09
N VAL A 499 45.77 46.62 1.87
CA VAL A 499 46.65 47.13 0.80
C VAL A 499 48.05 47.35 1.37
N GLY A 500 49.07 46.85 0.66
CA GLY A 500 50.43 46.58 1.16
C GLY A 500 51.31 47.77 1.57
N ALA A 501 52.48 47.46 2.14
CA ALA A 501 53.82 47.91 1.68
C ALA A 501 54.96 47.50 2.65
N GLY A 502 56.19 47.32 2.13
CA GLY A 502 57.45 47.13 2.90
C GLY A 502 57.74 45.68 3.33
N ALA A 503 58.56 44.84 2.69
CA ALA A 503 59.79 44.96 1.88
C ALA A 503 61.12 44.99 2.67
N THR A 504 61.82 43.85 2.76
CA THR A 504 63.29 43.65 2.86
C THR A 504 63.64 42.15 2.82
N GLY A 505 64.84 41.78 2.29
CA GLY A 505 65.53 40.47 2.45
C GLY A 505 64.79 39.20 1.94
N ALA A 506 65.03 38.57 0.78
CA ALA A 506 66.24 38.19 0.03
C ALA A 506 66.91 36.85 0.47
N VAL A 507 67.50 36.15 -0.53
CA VAL A 507 68.37 34.94 -0.47
C VAL A 507 67.67 33.56 -0.43
N ASP A 508 67.54 33.01 -1.64
CA ASP A 508 67.93 31.67 -2.14
C ASP A 508 67.33 30.31 -1.66
N ASP A 509 67.02 29.53 -2.71
CA ASP A 509 67.34 28.11 -2.93
C ASP A 509 66.50 26.93 -2.39
N LYS A 510 66.29 25.98 -3.31
CA LYS A 510 66.24 24.50 -3.15
C LYS A 510 65.17 23.85 -2.23
N LEU A 511 64.74 22.61 -2.50
CA LEU A 511 64.59 21.85 -3.76
C LEU A 511 63.74 20.60 -3.46
N LYS A 512 62.81 20.24 -4.36
CA LYS A 512 62.30 18.87 -4.60
C LYS A 512 61.55 18.10 -3.49
N ASP A 513 60.65 17.23 -3.97
CA ASP A 513 60.36 15.84 -3.58
C ASP A 513 60.40 15.48 -2.07
N LEU A 514 59.35 14.89 -1.47
CA LEU A 514 58.67 13.69 -1.97
C LEU A 514 57.22 13.51 -1.45
N LYS A 515 56.53 12.52 -2.03
CA LYS A 515 55.21 12.02 -1.59
C LYS A 515 55.33 11.19 -0.30
N VAL A 516 54.29 11.24 0.55
CA VAL A 516 53.26 10.18 0.63
C VAL A 516 51.90 10.87 0.66
#